data_AF-D1A2S8-F1
#
_entry.id   AF-D1A2S8-F1
#
_cell.length_a   1.000
_cell.length_b   1.000
_cell.length_c   1.000
_cell.angle_alpha   90.00
_cell.angle_beta   90.00
_cell.angle_gamma   90.00
#
_symmetry.space_group_name_H-M   'P 1'
#
loop_
_entity.id
_entity.type
_entity.pdbx_description
1 polymer ?
#
loop_
_entity_poly.entity_id
_entity_poly.type
_entity_poly.pdbx_seq_one_letter_code
_entity_poly.pdbx_strand_id
1 'polypeptide(L)'
;MVWGPPGPPTGPYGRPAWPADQGRAPWPTLPGAPGGPPWPPPAPYPPPEQPAPDGDAFTRAERDTRAAVAAPWWAGAAPLQRQQALLPLLVSLPDRSWWLYGAWARWYRWHPVDGRWYPAAPPQSTALRRSARPAAGTGPPPVPLEILPAGPDFALDHGPPLAVAGRPVSGALLYRLRSVIGEAALAPPADYPLGWSHFLHGTPSTIAATWSAMLWCASVPVFDASDDGEGAGLLSLWEPYLAHPPARHGRLRWPAPVPLRALIGLYAERMRAGRPDAAGQIVRCMVMTAQALRDDPRFKMRASALLSVIEPLQVNPALDHPALPYGDEALEREWVSRCPPQLAAMMFTDTAPGEHFQMACYDLAEALRPMCGDPDEGGFTEPRHAVAALLAADLAGYRPDLAPPIGNWLDPEMRGLLGEVLARPDHALRRLWPVGGALPEGFRPADTGTALRALGAAAAVAVAWCRLAHGIPVPPDGFPVPDAFAAALEDLRSRPATGEIPRAGA
;
A
#
# COMPACT_ATOMS: atom_id res chain seq x y z
N MET A 1 6.04 -43.06 15.20
CA MET A 1 5.34 -42.98 13.90
C MET A 1 5.72 -41.64 13.29
N VAL A 2 6.43 -41.68 12.17
CA VAL A 2 6.92 -40.50 11.45
C VAL A 2 5.82 -40.05 10.50
N TRP A 3 5.42 -38.77 10.56
CA TRP A 3 4.54 -38.17 9.56
C TRP A 3 5.34 -37.15 8.73
N GLY A 4 5.50 -37.45 7.45
CA GLY A 4 6.05 -36.54 6.44
C GLY A 4 5.00 -35.53 5.94
N PRO A 5 5.41 -34.55 5.11
CA PRO A 5 4.54 -33.47 4.65
C PRO A 5 3.51 -33.98 3.61
N PRO A 6 2.31 -33.38 3.53
CA PRO A 6 1.30 -33.79 2.57
C PRO A 6 1.69 -33.39 1.14
N GLY A 7 1.55 -34.34 0.21
CA GLY A 7 1.74 -34.12 -1.23
C GLY A 7 0.61 -33.28 -1.86
N PRO A 8 0.77 -32.87 -3.14
CA PRO A 8 -0.14 -31.94 -3.80
C PRO A 8 -1.46 -32.64 -4.18
N PRO A 9 -2.61 -31.94 -4.10
CA PRO A 9 -3.88 -32.52 -4.51
C PRO A 9 -3.97 -32.63 -6.04
N THR A 10 -4.11 -33.85 -6.55
CA THR A 10 -4.48 -34.17 -7.93
C THR A 10 -5.99 -34.38 -8.05
N GLY A 11 -6.68 -33.59 -8.89
CA GLY A 11 -8.05 -33.89 -9.32
C GLY A 11 -8.91 -32.65 -9.62
N PRO A 12 -9.77 -32.66 -10.68
CA PRO A 12 -10.24 -31.45 -11.35
C PRO A 12 -11.54 -30.93 -10.71
N TYR A 13 -11.49 -29.74 -10.12
CA TYR A 13 -12.68 -29.05 -9.66
C TYR A 13 -12.94 -27.78 -10.47
N GLY A 14 -14.20 -27.68 -10.89
CA GLY A 14 -14.72 -26.76 -11.89
C GLY A 14 -14.60 -25.29 -11.52
N ARG A 15 -14.54 -24.50 -12.59
CA ARG A 15 -14.67 -23.04 -12.57
C ARG A 15 -16.00 -22.64 -11.92
N PRO A 16 -16.01 -21.68 -10.98
CA PRO A 16 -17.24 -20.98 -10.63
C PRO A 16 -17.64 -20.08 -11.81
N ALA A 17 -18.81 -20.33 -12.36
CA ALA A 17 -19.46 -19.48 -13.35
C ALA A 17 -20.05 -18.24 -12.67
N TRP A 18 -19.93 -17.09 -13.34
CA TRP A 18 -20.54 -15.81 -12.95
C TRP A 18 -22.07 -15.85 -13.12
N PRO A 19 -22.87 -15.20 -12.26
CA PRO A 19 -24.29 -15.02 -12.52
C PRO A 19 -24.48 -13.95 -13.62
N ALA A 20 -25.03 -14.38 -14.74
CA ALA A 20 -25.60 -13.52 -15.76
C ALA A 20 -26.98 -13.01 -15.32
N ASP A 21 -27.21 -11.73 -15.65
CA ASP A 21 -28.45 -11.11 -16.10
C ASP A 21 -29.76 -11.91 -15.91
N GLN A 22 -30.61 -11.46 -14.98
CA GLN A 22 -32.03 -11.81 -14.96
C GLN A 22 -32.88 -10.57 -14.63
N GLY A 23 -33.50 -10.03 -15.68
CA GLY A 23 -34.90 -9.58 -15.65
C GLY A 23 -35.21 -8.28 -14.91
N ARG A 24 -35.22 -7.14 -15.62
CA ARG A 24 -36.07 -6.00 -15.28
C ARG A 24 -37.27 -5.92 -16.23
N ALA A 25 -38.46 -6.08 -15.67
CA ALA A 25 -39.72 -5.73 -16.34
C ALA A 25 -39.88 -4.19 -16.44
N PRO A 26 -40.49 -3.67 -17.53
CA PRO A 26 -40.70 -2.23 -17.70
C PRO A 26 -41.95 -1.76 -16.95
N TRP A 27 -41.92 -0.54 -16.39
CA TRP A 27 -43.06 0.14 -15.76
C TRP A 27 -43.26 1.54 -16.39
N PRO A 28 -44.47 2.15 -16.27
CA PRO A 28 -45.19 2.70 -17.41
C PRO A 28 -44.98 4.19 -17.64
N THR A 29 -45.10 4.60 -18.91
CA THR A 29 -45.24 5.98 -19.36
C THR A 29 -46.56 6.60 -18.91
N LEU A 30 -46.51 7.80 -18.32
CA LEU A 30 -47.69 8.62 -18.03
C LEU A 30 -48.15 9.42 -19.27
N PRO A 31 -49.46 9.63 -19.45
CA PRO A 31 -50.05 10.23 -20.65
C PRO A 31 -49.91 11.76 -20.68
N GLY A 32 -49.87 12.28 -21.91
CA GLY A 32 -49.69 13.70 -22.20
C GLY A 32 -50.85 14.61 -21.79
N ALA A 33 -50.52 15.90 -21.69
CA ALA A 33 -51.46 17.00 -21.60
C ALA A 33 -51.09 18.10 -22.63
N PRO A 34 -52.07 18.86 -23.14
CA PRO A 34 -52.03 19.49 -24.46
C PRO A 34 -51.29 20.83 -24.50
N GLY A 35 -50.85 21.18 -25.71
CA GLY A 35 -50.01 22.34 -26.01
C GLY A 35 -50.70 23.70 -25.95
N GLY A 36 -49.94 24.69 -25.47
CA GLY A 36 -50.14 26.12 -25.73
C GLY A 36 -49.04 26.65 -26.67
N PRO A 37 -49.25 27.81 -27.31
CA PRO A 37 -48.39 28.29 -28.39
C PRO A 37 -46.96 28.65 -27.91
N PRO A 38 -45.93 28.50 -28.76
CA PRO A 38 -44.54 28.71 -28.37
C PRO A 38 -44.23 30.19 -28.16
N TRP A 39 -43.61 30.50 -27.02
CA TRP A 39 -42.91 31.78 -26.84
C TRP A 39 -41.63 31.78 -27.70
N PRO A 40 -41.26 32.92 -28.33
CA PRO A 40 -40.00 33.00 -29.06
C PRO A 40 -38.83 32.79 -28.09
N PRO A 41 -37.77 32.07 -28.51
CA PRO A 41 -36.62 31.82 -27.65
C PRO A 41 -35.95 33.16 -27.28
N PRO A 42 -35.59 33.38 -26.00
CA PRO A 42 -34.75 34.52 -25.64
C PRO A 42 -33.41 34.40 -26.37
N ALA A 43 -32.86 35.55 -26.78
CA ALA A 43 -31.57 35.62 -27.46
C ALA A 43 -30.50 34.84 -26.68
N PRO A 44 -29.59 34.10 -27.36
CA PRO A 44 -28.54 33.36 -26.67
C PRO A 44 -27.74 34.34 -25.82
N TYR A 45 -27.67 34.05 -24.51
CA TYR A 45 -26.72 34.70 -23.64
C TYR A 45 -25.33 34.55 -24.29
N PRO A 46 -24.51 35.62 -24.36
CA PRO A 46 -23.11 35.44 -24.68
C PRO A 46 -22.54 34.39 -23.71
N PRO A 47 -21.71 33.44 -24.17
CA PRO A 47 -21.12 32.46 -23.27
C PRO A 47 -20.48 33.24 -22.12
N PRO A 48 -20.71 32.85 -20.85
CA PRO A 48 -20.03 33.49 -19.76
C PRO A 48 -18.54 33.44 -20.07
N GLU A 49 -17.88 34.60 -20.09
CA GLU A 49 -16.43 34.68 -20.12
C GLU A 49 -15.92 33.73 -19.03
N GLN A 50 -15.25 32.66 -19.47
CA GLN A 50 -14.66 31.71 -18.54
C GLN A 50 -13.69 32.50 -17.67
N PRO A 51 -13.88 32.57 -16.35
CA PRO A 51 -12.85 33.11 -15.48
C PRO A 51 -11.56 32.35 -15.79
N ALA A 52 -10.45 33.07 -15.93
CA ALA A 52 -9.15 32.47 -16.22
C ALA A 52 -8.95 31.26 -15.29
N PRO A 53 -8.76 30.05 -15.83
CA PRO A 53 -8.89 28.86 -15.00
C PRO A 53 -7.71 28.75 -14.04
N ASP A 54 -7.99 28.66 -12.75
CA ASP A 54 -7.05 28.16 -11.75
C ASP A 54 -6.65 26.72 -12.13
N GLY A 55 -5.51 26.55 -12.80
CA GLY A 55 -4.89 25.25 -13.10
C GLY A 55 -5.52 24.46 -14.25
N ASP A 56 -4.91 23.31 -14.59
CA ASP A 56 -5.38 22.37 -15.62
C ASP A 56 -6.57 21.50 -15.15
N ALA A 57 -7.15 20.70 -16.05
CA ALA A 57 -8.37 19.92 -15.76
C ALA A 57 -8.21 18.92 -14.61
N PHE A 58 -7.04 18.28 -14.47
CA PHE A 58 -6.79 17.36 -13.36
C PHE A 58 -6.73 18.14 -12.04
N THR A 59 -5.98 19.24 -12.00
CA THR A 59 -5.86 20.07 -10.78
C THR A 59 -7.22 20.59 -10.30
N ARG A 60 -8.07 21.03 -11.23
CA ARG A 60 -9.45 21.46 -10.90
C ARG A 60 -10.29 20.31 -10.37
N ALA A 61 -10.32 19.17 -11.07
CA ALA A 61 -11.11 18.02 -10.65
C ALA A 61 -10.69 17.47 -9.28
N GLU A 62 -9.39 17.44 -8.96
CA GLU A 62 -8.92 17.06 -7.62
C GLU A 62 -9.42 18.04 -6.54
N ARG A 63 -9.24 19.35 -6.75
CA ARG A 63 -9.72 20.38 -5.82
C ARG A 63 -11.24 20.27 -5.60
N ASP A 64 -11.99 20.17 -6.68
CA ASP A 64 -13.45 20.19 -6.64
C ASP A 64 -13.99 18.89 -6.01
N THR A 65 -13.31 17.75 -6.23
CA THR A 65 -13.62 16.49 -5.54
C THR A 65 -13.36 16.62 -4.04
N ARG A 66 -12.20 17.15 -3.63
CA ARG A 66 -11.91 17.37 -2.19
C ARG A 66 -12.96 18.27 -1.55
N ALA A 67 -13.40 19.32 -2.23
CA ALA A 67 -14.46 20.19 -1.77
C ALA A 67 -15.82 19.48 -1.64
N ALA A 68 -16.17 18.63 -2.62
CA ALA A 68 -17.40 17.83 -2.57
C ALA A 68 -17.39 16.81 -1.42
N VAL A 69 -16.28 16.10 -1.23
CA VAL A 69 -16.11 15.09 -0.16
C VAL A 69 -16.11 15.73 1.23
N ALA A 70 -15.57 16.95 1.36
CA ALA A 70 -15.59 17.70 2.61
C ALA A 70 -16.98 18.28 2.97
N ALA A 71 -17.94 18.25 2.06
CA ALA A 71 -19.27 18.80 2.31
C ALA A 71 -20.03 17.96 3.36
N PRO A 72 -20.77 18.59 4.30
CA PRO A 72 -21.45 17.86 5.40
C PRO A 72 -22.44 16.79 4.94
N TRP A 73 -23.01 16.93 3.75
CA TRP A 73 -23.98 15.99 3.19
C TRP A 73 -23.32 14.70 2.66
N TRP A 74 -22.01 14.72 2.38
CA TRP A 74 -21.32 13.62 1.69
C TRP A 74 -21.37 12.30 2.48
N ALA A 75 -21.05 12.36 3.78
CA ALA A 75 -20.98 11.20 4.64
C ALA A 75 -22.34 10.48 4.78
N GLY A 76 -23.45 11.23 4.73
CA GLY A 76 -24.81 10.68 4.80
C GLY A 76 -25.43 10.31 3.43
N ALA A 77 -24.81 10.70 2.31
CA ALA A 77 -25.38 10.49 0.99
C ALA A 77 -25.36 9.03 0.55
N ALA A 78 -26.41 8.62 -0.17
CA ALA A 78 -26.46 7.32 -0.82
C ALA A 78 -25.40 7.22 -1.93
N PRO A 79 -24.89 6.01 -2.25
CA PRO A 79 -23.81 5.86 -3.24
C PRO A 79 -24.14 6.43 -4.62
N LEU A 80 -25.40 6.29 -5.08
CA LEU A 80 -25.84 6.87 -6.35
C LEU A 80 -25.76 8.41 -6.36
N GLN A 81 -26.07 9.06 -5.25
CA GLN A 81 -25.99 10.51 -5.13
C GLN A 81 -24.54 10.99 -5.17
N ARG A 82 -23.62 10.27 -4.48
CA ARG A 82 -22.18 10.53 -4.56
C ARG A 82 -21.66 10.35 -5.97
N GLN A 83 -22.06 9.28 -6.64
CA GLN A 83 -21.70 9.03 -8.04
C GLN A 83 -22.15 10.19 -8.93
N GLN A 84 -23.42 10.60 -8.86
CA GLN A 84 -23.96 11.71 -9.64
C GLN A 84 -23.21 13.03 -9.39
N ALA A 85 -22.75 13.28 -8.16
CA ALA A 85 -21.96 14.46 -7.83
C ALA A 85 -20.53 14.43 -8.42
N LEU A 86 -19.95 13.25 -8.66
CA LEU A 86 -18.60 13.11 -9.23
C LEU A 86 -18.59 13.01 -10.76
N LEU A 87 -19.69 12.61 -11.40
CA LEU A 87 -19.75 12.52 -12.87
C LEU A 87 -19.28 13.80 -13.60
N PRO A 88 -19.67 15.02 -13.16
CA PRO A 88 -19.20 16.26 -13.79
C PRO A 88 -17.70 16.54 -13.59
N LEU A 89 -17.06 15.90 -12.61
CA LEU A 89 -15.66 16.08 -12.24
C LEU A 89 -14.73 15.09 -12.97
N LEU A 90 -15.30 14.16 -13.74
CA LEU A 90 -14.52 13.24 -14.56
C LEU A 90 -13.72 13.99 -15.63
N VAL A 91 -12.49 13.52 -15.86
CA VAL A 91 -11.57 14.06 -16.85
C VAL A 91 -11.36 13.02 -17.95
N SER A 92 -11.47 13.42 -19.20
CA SER A 92 -11.23 12.55 -20.36
C SER A 92 -9.97 12.99 -21.11
N LEU A 93 -9.23 12.01 -21.62
CA LEU A 93 -8.07 12.23 -22.48
C LEU A 93 -8.34 11.77 -23.93
N PRO A 94 -7.58 12.26 -24.92
CA PRO A 94 -7.75 11.86 -26.33
C PRO A 94 -7.58 10.36 -26.61
N ASP A 95 -6.86 9.64 -25.74
CA ASP A 95 -6.69 8.18 -25.78
C ASP A 95 -7.96 7.42 -25.35
N ARG A 96 -9.07 8.13 -25.12
CA ARG A 96 -10.36 7.61 -24.63
C ARG A 96 -10.29 7.06 -23.20
N SER A 97 -9.23 7.33 -22.46
CA SER A 97 -9.20 7.06 -21.03
C SER A 97 -10.01 8.09 -20.26
N TRP A 98 -10.61 7.63 -19.16
CA TRP A 98 -11.33 8.49 -18.22
C TRP A 98 -10.61 8.48 -16.89
N TRP A 99 -10.66 9.59 -16.18
CA TRP A 99 -9.96 9.81 -14.94
C TRP A 99 -10.90 10.33 -13.88
N LEU A 100 -10.78 9.77 -12.68
CA LEU A 100 -11.53 10.14 -11.50
C LEU A 100 -10.56 10.34 -10.34
N TYR A 101 -10.66 11.47 -9.64
CA TYR A 101 -10.09 11.56 -8.31
C TYR A 101 -11.07 10.91 -7.33
N GLY A 102 -10.68 9.77 -6.77
CA GLY A 102 -11.60 8.85 -6.11
C GLY A 102 -11.12 8.43 -4.72
N ALA A 103 -11.58 7.25 -4.30
CA ALA A 103 -11.31 6.71 -2.98
C ALA A 103 -9.83 6.78 -2.58
N TRP A 104 -9.55 7.01 -1.30
CA TRP A 104 -8.21 7.13 -0.71
C TRP A 104 -7.43 8.38 -1.16
N ALA A 105 -8.13 9.37 -1.72
CA ALA A 105 -7.53 10.58 -2.28
C ALA A 105 -6.49 10.23 -3.37
N ARG A 106 -6.89 9.37 -4.31
CA ARG A 106 -6.04 8.85 -5.40
C ARG A 106 -6.71 9.02 -6.76
N TRP A 107 -5.89 9.16 -7.78
CA TRP A 107 -6.36 9.16 -9.17
C TRP A 107 -6.61 7.73 -9.66
N TYR A 108 -7.74 7.54 -10.32
CA TYR A 108 -8.11 6.30 -10.98
C TYR A 108 -8.27 6.56 -12.47
N ARG A 109 -7.73 5.67 -13.29
CA ARG A 109 -7.85 5.66 -14.73
C ARG A 109 -8.72 4.50 -15.18
N TRP A 110 -9.77 4.79 -15.92
CA TRP A 110 -10.51 3.81 -16.69
C TRP A 110 -9.77 3.53 -18.00
N HIS A 111 -9.48 2.27 -18.28
CA HIS A 111 -8.75 1.86 -19.47
C HIS A 111 -9.70 1.26 -20.54
N PRO A 112 -9.71 1.79 -21.78
CA PRO A 112 -10.67 1.38 -22.80
C PRO A 112 -10.50 -0.06 -23.31
N VAL A 113 -9.31 -0.65 -23.15
CA VAL A 113 -9.01 -2.01 -23.66
C VAL A 113 -9.74 -3.10 -22.87
N ASP A 114 -9.87 -2.96 -21.56
CA ASP A 114 -10.53 -3.95 -20.70
C ASP A 114 -11.74 -3.40 -19.93
N GLY A 115 -12.00 -2.09 -20.04
CA GLY A 115 -13.16 -1.44 -19.45
C GLY A 115 -13.11 -1.34 -17.93
N ARG A 116 -11.92 -1.43 -17.32
CA ARG A 116 -11.74 -1.42 -15.85
C ARG A 116 -11.08 -0.14 -15.35
N TRP A 117 -11.34 0.19 -14.09
CA TRP A 117 -10.68 1.27 -13.36
C TRP A 117 -9.45 0.74 -12.62
N TYR A 118 -8.37 1.51 -12.66
CA TYR A 118 -7.10 1.22 -12.01
C TYR A 118 -6.61 2.46 -11.26
N PRO A 119 -6.08 2.35 -10.03
CA PRO A 119 -5.36 3.47 -9.44
C PRO A 119 -4.13 3.78 -10.31
N ALA A 120 -4.00 5.02 -10.75
CA ALA A 120 -2.94 5.45 -11.64
C ALA A 120 -2.56 6.90 -11.30
N ALA A 121 -1.27 7.16 -11.12
CA ALA A 121 -0.77 8.51 -10.97
C ALA A 121 -1.19 9.35 -12.20
N PRO A 122 -1.68 10.58 -12.02
CA PRO A 122 -2.08 11.43 -13.13
C PRO A 122 -0.86 11.75 -14.01
N PRO A 123 -1.05 11.91 -15.33
CA PRO A 123 0.08 12.16 -16.23
C PRO A 123 0.81 13.44 -15.87
N GLN A 124 2.14 13.44 -15.95
CA GLN A 124 2.94 14.64 -15.64
C GLN A 124 3.13 15.56 -16.85
N SER A 125 3.05 15.03 -18.08
CA SER A 125 3.20 15.82 -19.31
C SER A 125 2.23 16.99 -19.38
N THR A 126 2.77 18.21 -19.45
CA THR A 126 1.98 19.45 -19.56
C THR A 126 1.09 19.41 -20.80
N ALA A 127 1.63 18.95 -21.93
CA ALA A 127 0.88 18.81 -23.18
C ALA A 127 -0.32 17.86 -23.03
N LEU A 128 -0.14 16.71 -22.37
CA LEU A 128 -1.20 15.74 -22.15
C LEU A 128 -2.28 16.30 -21.20
N ARG A 129 -1.89 16.93 -20.09
CA ARG A 129 -2.84 17.57 -19.16
C ARG A 129 -3.62 18.73 -19.80
N ARG A 130 -3.02 19.48 -20.72
CA ARG A 130 -3.71 20.52 -21.53
C ARG A 130 -4.71 19.94 -22.53
N SER A 131 -4.48 18.72 -23.02
CA SER A 131 -5.41 18.04 -23.93
C SER A 131 -6.67 17.50 -23.23
N ALA A 132 -6.65 17.47 -21.89
CA ALA A 132 -7.71 16.91 -21.08
C ALA A 132 -8.99 17.75 -21.15
N ARG A 133 -10.13 17.07 -21.25
CA ARG A 133 -11.45 17.70 -21.34
C ARG A 133 -12.35 17.27 -20.19
N PRO A 134 -13.13 18.19 -19.60
CA PRO A 134 -14.21 17.83 -18.69
C PRO A 134 -15.20 16.89 -19.39
N ALA A 135 -15.83 16.02 -18.61
CA ALA A 135 -16.86 15.08 -19.03
C ALA A 135 -18.12 15.76 -19.57
N ALA A 136 -18.07 16.33 -20.78
CA ALA A 136 -19.23 16.91 -21.46
C ALA A 136 -19.49 16.18 -22.78
N GLY A 137 -20.67 15.56 -22.91
CA GLY A 137 -21.24 15.11 -24.19
C GLY A 137 -20.96 13.67 -24.62
N THR A 138 -20.15 12.90 -23.90
CA THR A 138 -19.97 11.44 -24.11
C THR A 138 -20.39 10.70 -22.84
N GLY A 139 -21.13 9.59 -22.98
CA GLY A 139 -21.60 8.81 -21.83
C GLY A 139 -20.40 8.31 -21.02
N PRO A 140 -20.20 8.77 -19.77
CA PRO A 140 -19.06 8.36 -18.96
C PRO A 140 -19.15 6.87 -18.62
N PRO A 141 -18.00 6.18 -18.44
CA PRO A 141 -18.01 4.79 -17.98
C PRO A 141 -18.65 4.70 -16.59
N PRO A 142 -19.29 3.55 -16.26
CA PRO A 142 -19.83 3.34 -14.93
C PRO A 142 -18.71 3.42 -13.90
N VAL A 143 -18.97 4.14 -12.80
CA VAL A 143 -18.03 4.32 -11.69
C VAL A 143 -18.37 3.29 -10.61
N PRO A 144 -17.48 2.32 -10.32
CA PRO A 144 -17.68 1.31 -9.29
C PRO A 144 -17.79 1.94 -7.89
N LEU A 145 -18.49 1.26 -6.98
CA LEU A 145 -18.65 1.74 -5.60
C LEU A 145 -17.32 1.75 -4.84
N GLU A 146 -16.41 0.85 -5.20
CA GLU A 146 -15.12 0.64 -4.54
C GLU A 146 -14.17 1.83 -4.72
N ILE A 147 -14.36 2.63 -5.78
CA ILE A 147 -13.54 3.82 -6.05
C ILE A 147 -14.26 5.13 -5.72
N LEU A 148 -15.51 5.06 -5.23
CA LEU A 148 -16.22 6.24 -4.75
C LEU A 148 -15.68 6.64 -3.36
N PRO A 149 -15.31 7.91 -3.16
CA PRO A 149 -14.94 8.42 -1.84
C PRO A 149 -16.05 8.17 -0.81
N ALA A 150 -15.67 7.61 0.33
CA ALA A 150 -16.58 7.42 1.47
C ALA A 150 -16.63 8.65 2.38
N GLY A 151 -15.60 9.50 2.34
CA GLY A 151 -15.36 10.62 3.25
C GLY A 151 -14.15 10.36 4.15
N PRO A 152 -14.19 9.35 5.04
CA PRO A 152 -13.07 9.04 5.95
C PRO A 152 -11.75 8.69 5.24
N ASP A 153 -11.82 8.19 4.01
CA ASP A 153 -10.68 7.88 3.14
C ASP A 153 -9.94 9.13 2.63
N PHE A 154 -10.50 10.32 2.81
CA PHE A 154 -9.85 11.61 2.56
C PHE A 154 -9.31 12.26 3.85
N ALA A 155 -9.56 11.67 5.02
CA ALA A 155 -9.22 12.27 6.31
C ALA A 155 -7.71 12.23 6.62
N LEU A 156 -6.98 11.32 5.98
CA LEU A 156 -5.56 11.09 6.22
C LEU A 156 -4.80 11.16 4.90
N ASP A 157 -3.64 11.81 4.92
CA ASP A 157 -2.70 11.69 3.80
C ASP A 157 -1.95 10.36 3.93
N HIS A 158 -2.17 9.46 2.98
CA HIS A 158 -1.54 8.16 2.97
C HIS A 158 -0.09 8.20 2.49
N GLY A 159 0.32 9.23 1.70
CA GLY A 159 1.68 9.43 1.19
C GLY A 159 2.34 8.18 0.58
N PRO A 160 3.62 8.26 0.18
CA PRO A 160 4.42 7.06 -0.04
C PRO A 160 4.78 6.43 1.32
N PRO A 161 4.70 5.09 1.45
CA PRO A 161 5.00 4.43 2.71
C PRO A 161 6.49 4.54 3.05
N LEU A 162 6.80 4.69 4.34
CA LEU A 162 8.17 4.80 4.82
C LEU A 162 8.70 3.41 5.22
N ALA A 163 9.88 3.05 4.69
CA ALA A 163 10.66 1.92 5.20
C ALA A 163 11.20 2.20 6.61
N VAL A 164 11.47 1.13 7.36
CA VAL A 164 12.22 1.25 8.62
C VAL A 164 13.68 1.60 8.34
N ALA A 165 14.22 1.01 7.29
CA ALA A 165 15.53 1.28 6.72
C ALA A 165 15.70 2.74 6.31
N GLY A 166 16.96 3.14 6.28
CA GLY A 166 17.38 4.46 5.87
C GLY A 166 17.23 5.50 6.97
N ARG A 167 16.61 5.28 8.14
CA ARG A 167 16.66 6.28 9.24
C ARG A 167 16.73 5.58 10.60
N PRO A 168 17.63 6.03 11.51
CA PRO A 168 17.67 5.45 12.84
C PRO A 168 16.34 5.64 13.58
N VAL A 169 15.99 4.67 14.41
CA VAL A 169 14.84 4.74 15.31
C VAL A 169 15.21 5.57 16.54
N SER A 170 14.24 6.32 17.08
CA SER A 170 14.51 7.15 18.25
C SER A 170 14.88 6.28 19.47
N GLY A 171 15.83 6.75 20.28
CA GLY A 171 16.23 6.05 21.51
C GLY A 171 15.07 5.86 22.49
N ALA A 172 14.12 6.81 22.53
CA ALA A 172 12.91 6.71 23.34
C ALA A 172 12.01 5.54 22.90
N LEU A 173 11.86 5.33 21.58
CA LEU A 173 11.12 4.18 21.06
C LEU A 173 11.83 2.87 21.41
N LEU A 174 13.15 2.79 21.18
CA LEU A 174 13.94 1.60 21.54
C LEU A 174 13.86 1.27 23.02
N TYR A 175 13.91 2.27 23.90
CA TYR A 175 13.78 2.11 25.34
C TYR A 175 12.41 1.54 25.73
N ARG A 176 11.32 2.12 25.22
CA ARG A 176 9.95 1.63 25.49
C ARG A 176 9.76 0.19 25.02
N LEU A 177 10.19 -0.13 23.81
CA LEU A 177 10.10 -1.50 23.29
C LEU A 177 10.94 -2.48 24.09
N ARG A 178 12.16 -2.11 24.47
CA ARG A 178 13.01 -2.94 25.34
C ARG A 178 12.32 -3.26 26.67
N SER A 179 11.65 -2.28 27.27
CA SER A 179 10.86 -2.51 28.49
C SER A 179 9.71 -3.49 28.24
N VAL A 180 8.93 -3.29 27.18
CA VAL A 180 7.80 -4.19 26.84
C VAL A 180 8.27 -5.62 26.56
N ILE A 181 9.38 -5.79 25.84
CA ILE A 181 9.97 -7.10 25.52
C ILE A 181 10.54 -7.76 26.78
N GLY A 182 11.19 -7.00 27.65
CA GLY A 182 11.69 -7.50 28.94
C GLY A 182 10.57 -8.10 29.79
N GLU A 183 9.45 -7.38 29.92
CA GLU A 183 8.26 -7.87 30.63
C GLU A 183 7.63 -9.09 29.94
N ALA A 184 7.54 -9.07 28.60
CA ALA A 184 7.02 -10.20 27.83
C ALA A 184 7.87 -11.47 28.01
N ALA A 185 9.18 -11.34 28.19
CA ALA A 185 10.12 -12.45 28.35
C ALA A 185 9.97 -13.17 29.70
N LEU A 186 9.40 -12.52 30.71
CA LEU A 186 9.18 -13.12 32.04
C LEU A 186 8.04 -14.16 32.05
N ALA A 187 7.26 -14.23 30.97
CA ALA A 187 6.15 -15.17 30.85
C ALA A 187 6.63 -16.63 30.83
N PRO A 188 6.08 -17.53 31.67
CA PRO A 188 6.48 -18.94 31.68
C PRO A 188 6.17 -19.63 30.34
N PRO A 189 7.15 -20.20 29.62
CA PRO A 189 6.91 -20.79 28.30
C PRO A 189 5.88 -21.92 28.29
N ALA A 190 5.72 -22.63 29.42
CA ALA A 190 4.72 -23.68 29.58
C ALA A 190 3.28 -23.13 29.59
N ASP A 191 3.06 -21.92 30.10
CA ASP A 191 1.75 -21.24 30.07
C ASP A 191 1.51 -20.48 28.76
N TYR A 192 2.60 -20.18 28.04
CA TYR A 192 2.59 -19.45 26.78
C TYR A 192 3.30 -20.24 25.66
N PRO A 193 2.86 -21.47 25.32
CA PRO A 193 3.55 -22.26 24.32
C PRO A 193 3.53 -21.60 22.94
N LEU A 194 4.65 -21.76 22.22
CA LEU A 194 4.89 -21.26 20.88
C LEU A 194 5.43 -22.41 20.01
N GLY A 195 4.71 -22.74 18.94
CA GLY A 195 5.08 -23.82 18.01
C GLY A 195 5.88 -23.37 16.77
N TRP A 196 6.36 -22.13 16.74
CA TRP A 196 6.98 -21.56 15.54
C TRP A 196 8.48 -21.81 15.50
N SER A 197 8.97 -22.42 14.42
CA SER A 197 10.40 -22.70 14.21
C SER A 197 11.27 -21.46 13.98
N HIS A 198 10.65 -20.29 13.83
CA HIS A 198 11.35 -19.01 13.73
C HIS A 198 12.02 -18.60 15.06
N PHE A 199 11.46 -19.05 16.20
CA PHE A 199 11.94 -18.72 17.54
C PHE A 199 12.71 -19.89 18.17
N LEU A 200 13.62 -19.56 19.09
CA LEU A 200 14.32 -20.55 19.89
C LEU A 200 13.34 -21.36 20.74
N HIS A 201 13.68 -22.62 20.98
CA HIS A 201 12.90 -23.48 21.87
C HIS A 201 12.81 -22.86 23.28
N GLY A 202 11.62 -22.84 23.86
CA GLY A 202 11.38 -22.19 25.15
C GLY A 202 11.08 -20.70 25.09
N THR A 203 11.02 -20.09 23.89
CA THR A 203 10.53 -18.71 23.76
C THR A 203 9.01 -18.65 24.01
N PRO A 204 8.50 -17.79 24.92
CA PRO A 204 7.07 -17.68 25.16
C PRO A 204 6.34 -16.96 24.03
N SER A 205 5.07 -17.29 23.81
CA SER A 205 4.23 -16.69 22.76
C SER A 205 4.01 -15.17 22.95
N THR A 206 4.24 -14.63 24.15
CA THR A 206 4.28 -13.18 24.44
C THR A 206 5.40 -12.46 23.69
N ILE A 207 6.56 -13.09 23.51
CA ILE A 207 7.66 -12.54 22.69
C ILE A 207 7.31 -12.59 21.21
N ALA A 208 6.71 -13.70 20.74
CA ALA A 208 6.19 -13.77 19.38
C ALA A 208 5.12 -12.71 19.12
N ALA A 209 4.30 -12.37 20.12
CA ALA A 209 3.29 -11.32 20.02
C ALA A 209 3.90 -9.93 19.83
N THR A 210 4.96 -9.57 20.56
CA THR A 210 5.64 -8.28 20.39
C THR A 210 6.37 -8.19 19.04
N TRP A 211 7.04 -9.25 18.61
CA TRP A 211 7.69 -9.34 17.29
C TRP A 211 6.67 -9.18 16.16
N SER A 212 5.60 -9.97 16.22
CA SER A 212 4.53 -9.98 15.22
C SER A 212 3.81 -8.64 15.16
N ALA A 213 3.57 -8.01 16.31
CA ALA A 213 2.94 -6.69 16.36
C ALA A 213 3.85 -5.63 15.74
N MET A 214 5.16 -5.67 16.00
CA MET A 214 6.14 -4.76 15.39
C MET A 214 6.18 -4.91 13.87
N LEU A 215 6.31 -6.13 13.35
CA LEU A 215 6.35 -6.38 11.90
C LEU A 215 5.02 -6.06 11.22
N TRP A 216 3.88 -6.38 11.84
CA TRP A 216 2.57 -6.00 11.31
C TRP A 216 2.35 -4.49 11.38
N CYS A 217 2.89 -3.76 12.36
CA CYS A 217 2.78 -2.31 12.41
C CYS A 217 3.74 -1.61 11.44
N ALA A 218 4.78 -2.29 10.96
CA ALA A 218 5.70 -1.72 9.98
C ALA A 218 4.98 -1.61 8.63
N SER A 219 4.84 -0.39 8.11
CA SER A 219 4.24 -0.18 6.78
C SER A 219 5.04 -0.89 5.69
N VAL A 220 6.37 -0.87 5.83
CA VAL A 220 7.32 -1.58 4.98
C VAL A 220 8.41 -2.18 5.90
N PRO A 221 8.35 -3.49 6.22
CA PRO A 221 9.21 -4.14 7.21
C PRO A 221 10.61 -4.44 6.66
N VAL A 222 11.33 -3.40 6.22
CA VAL A 222 12.68 -3.50 5.68
C VAL A 222 13.60 -2.63 6.53
N PHE A 223 14.76 -3.17 6.91
CA PHE A 223 15.65 -2.58 7.92
C PHE A 223 17.08 -2.42 7.39
N ASP A 224 17.87 -1.53 7.97
CA ASP A 224 19.26 -1.35 7.58
C ASP A 224 20.12 -2.57 7.98
N ALA A 225 21.06 -2.95 7.12
CA ALA A 225 22.00 -4.03 7.45
C ALA A 225 23.02 -3.63 8.51
N SER A 226 23.44 -2.35 8.52
CA SER A 226 24.59 -1.82 9.26
C SER A 226 24.26 -1.18 10.62
N ASP A 227 23.25 -1.65 11.34
CA ASP A 227 22.87 -1.17 12.70
C ASP A 227 23.95 -1.48 13.79
N ASP A 228 25.23 -1.48 13.41
CA ASP A 228 26.40 -1.81 14.24
C ASP A 228 27.09 -0.57 14.88
N GLY A 229 26.47 0.61 14.83
CA GLY A 229 27.00 1.85 15.45
C GLY A 229 26.29 2.23 16.75
N GLU A 230 26.87 1.85 17.90
CA GLU A 230 26.59 2.26 19.32
C GLU A 230 25.14 2.23 19.85
N GLY A 231 24.11 2.09 19.02
CA GLY A 231 22.72 1.91 19.41
C GLY A 231 22.20 0.61 18.83
N ALA A 232 21.92 -0.37 19.68
CA ALA A 232 21.32 -1.65 19.28
C ALA A 232 20.06 -1.40 18.44
N GLY A 233 20.13 -1.71 17.14
CA GLY A 233 19.07 -1.49 16.15
C GLY A 233 17.74 -2.12 16.52
N LEU A 234 16.64 -1.72 15.88
CA LEU A 234 15.29 -2.15 16.29
C LEU A 234 15.13 -3.68 16.30
N LEU A 235 15.66 -4.38 15.28
CA LEU A 235 15.58 -5.85 15.20
C LEU A 235 16.41 -6.56 16.29
N SER A 236 17.49 -5.92 16.76
CA SER A 236 18.38 -6.51 17.78
C SER A 236 17.66 -6.78 19.11
N LEU A 237 16.54 -6.11 19.37
CA LEU A 237 15.73 -6.33 20.57
C LEU A 237 15.15 -7.76 20.65
N TRP A 238 14.95 -8.41 19.50
CA TRP A 238 14.39 -9.77 19.42
C TRP A 238 15.44 -10.84 19.08
N GLU A 239 16.63 -10.46 18.59
CA GLU A 239 17.70 -11.40 18.23
C GLU A 239 17.96 -12.51 19.28
N PRO A 240 17.97 -12.24 20.60
CA PRO A 240 18.18 -13.28 21.61
C PRO A 240 17.15 -14.41 21.63
N TYR A 241 15.99 -14.22 20.98
CA TYR A 241 14.88 -15.17 20.97
C TYR A 241 14.68 -15.85 19.61
N LEU A 242 15.40 -15.42 18.57
CA LEU A 242 15.24 -15.94 17.21
C LEU A 242 16.14 -17.15 16.97
N ALA A 243 15.57 -18.22 16.43
CA ALA A 243 16.35 -19.38 16.00
C ALA A 243 17.14 -19.08 14.71
N HIS A 244 16.58 -18.22 13.87
CA HIS A 244 17.18 -17.76 12.62
C HIS A 244 17.09 -16.23 12.57
N PRO A 245 18.06 -15.51 13.16
CA PRO A 245 18.11 -14.06 13.06
C PRO A 245 18.14 -13.61 11.58
N PRO A 246 17.54 -12.46 11.24
CA PRO A 246 17.60 -11.93 9.88
C PRO A 246 19.04 -11.84 9.37
N ALA A 247 19.25 -12.26 8.12
CA ALA A 247 20.57 -12.24 7.52
C ALA A 247 21.19 -10.83 7.63
N ARG A 248 22.48 -10.78 7.99
CA ARG A 248 23.27 -9.54 8.00
C ARG A 248 24.02 -9.32 6.69
N HIS A 249 23.87 -10.23 5.74
CA HIS A 249 24.47 -10.15 4.41
C HIS A 249 23.51 -9.35 3.51
N GLY A 250 24.06 -8.50 2.64
CA GLY A 250 23.27 -7.56 1.82
C GLY A 250 23.21 -6.15 2.42
N ARG A 251 22.52 -5.23 1.74
CA ARG A 251 22.36 -3.82 2.18
C ARG A 251 21.18 -3.62 3.12
N LEU A 252 20.14 -4.44 2.95
CA LEU A 252 18.89 -4.36 3.68
C LEU A 252 18.55 -5.71 4.31
N ARG A 253 17.91 -5.71 5.48
CA ARG A 253 17.37 -6.90 6.14
C ARG A 253 15.87 -7.02 5.88
N TRP A 254 15.45 -8.20 5.43
CA TRP A 254 14.09 -8.48 4.99
C TRP A 254 13.41 -9.55 5.86
N PRO A 255 12.92 -9.21 7.07
CA PRO A 255 12.10 -10.13 7.84
C PRO A 255 10.82 -10.50 7.08
N ALA A 256 10.35 -11.73 7.30
CA ALA A 256 9.11 -12.20 6.69
C ALA A 256 7.93 -11.32 7.13
N PRO A 257 7.12 -10.78 6.20
CA PRO A 257 5.92 -10.03 6.54
C PRO A 257 4.97 -10.89 7.38
N VAL A 258 4.47 -10.33 8.48
CA VAL A 258 3.54 -11.03 9.37
C VAL A 258 2.10 -10.63 9.02
N PRO A 259 1.22 -11.57 8.66
CA PRO A 259 -0.18 -11.25 8.39
C PRO A 259 -0.99 -11.11 9.69
N LEU A 260 -2.13 -10.42 9.64
CA LEU A 260 -3.02 -10.20 10.79
C LEU A 260 -3.43 -11.52 11.46
N ARG A 261 -3.75 -12.54 10.65
CA ARG A 261 -4.09 -13.90 11.13
C ARG A 261 -3.04 -14.53 12.04
N ALA A 262 -1.75 -14.16 11.92
CA ALA A 262 -0.71 -14.70 12.79
C ALA A 262 -0.81 -14.12 14.22
N LEU A 263 -1.18 -12.84 14.35
CA LEU A 263 -1.49 -12.22 15.63
C LEU A 263 -2.74 -12.87 16.26
N ILE A 264 -3.78 -13.05 15.44
CA ILE A 264 -5.03 -13.71 15.86
C ILE A 264 -4.74 -15.12 16.35
N GLY A 265 -3.92 -15.90 15.64
CA GLY A 265 -3.57 -17.26 16.04
C GLY A 265 -2.94 -17.36 17.44
N LEU A 266 -2.07 -16.40 17.81
CA LEU A 266 -1.45 -16.36 19.14
C LEU A 266 -2.50 -16.14 20.25
N TYR A 267 -3.48 -15.26 20.00
CA TYR A 267 -4.58 -14.97 20.92
C TYR A 267 -5.61 -16.12 20.96
N ALA A 268 -6.08 -16.55 19.80
CA ALA A 268 -7.17 -17.49 19.63
C ALA A 268 -6.81 -18.89 20.15
N GLU A 269 -5.56 -19.30 20.02
CA GLU A 269 -5.10 -20.56 20.60
C GLU A 269 -5.33 -20.57 22.12
N ARG A 270 -4.91 -19.50 22.85
CA ARG A 270 -5.06 -19.43 24.30
C ARG A 270 -6.53 -19.39 24.72
N MET A 271 -7.36 -18.69 23.94
CA MET A 271 -8.81 -18.67 24.15
C MET A 271 -9.43 -20.07 24.01
N ARG A 272 -9.06 -20.82 22.96
CA ARG A 272 -9.55 -22.20 22.75
C ARG A 272 -9.04 -23.18 23.80
N ALA A 273 -7.86 -22.92 24.36
CA ALA A 273 -7.32 -23.68 25.50
C ALA A 273 -8.03 -23.37 26.83
N GLY A 274 -9.03 -22.49 26.85
CA GLY A 274 -9.72 -22.08 28.07
C GLY A 274 -8.85 -21.25 29.01
N ARG A 275 -7.85 -20.53 28.47
CA ARG A 275 -6.91 -19.68 29.21
C ARG A 275 -7.11 -18.20 28.85
N PRO A 276 -8.26 -17.58 29.18
CA PRO A 276 -8.56 -16.19 28.82
C PRO A 276 -7.58 -15.19 29.43
N ASP A 277 -7.02 -15.47 30.62
CA ASP A 277 -6.02 -14.61 31.26
C ASP A 277 -4.72 -14.56 30.43
N ALA A 278 -4.26 -15.71 29.94
CA ALA A 278 -3.08 -15.79 29.08
C ALA A 278 -3.32 -15.12 27.72
N ALA A 279 -4.52 -15.29 27.15
CA ALA A 279 -4.93 -14.60 25.93
C ALA A 279 -4.94 -13.07 26.13
N GLY A 280 -5.48 -12.59 27.26
CA GLY A 280 -5.46 -11.19 27.66
C GLY A 280 -4.05 -10.63 27.82
N GLN A 281 -3.13 -11.39 28.39
CA GLN A 281 -1.71 -11.00 28.50
C GLN A 281 -1.03 -10.90 27.13
N ILE A 282 -1.31 -11.83 26.19
CA ILE A 282 -0.82 -11.76 24.81
C ILE A 282 -1.31 -10.47 24.13
N VAL A 283 -2.61 -10.18 24.24
CA VAL A 283 -3.19 -8.94 23.70
C VAL A 283 -2.54 -7.71 24.35
N ARG A 284 -2.31 -7.73 25.66
CA ARG A 284 -1.61 -6.64 26.36
C ARG A 284 -0.20 -6.42 25.81
N CYS A 285 0.57 -7.47 25.53
CA CYS A 285 1.88 -7.34 24.89
C CYS A 285 1.78 -6.69 23.50
N MET A 286 0.78 -7.06 22.70
CA MET A 286 0.54 -6.44 21.38
C MET A 286 0.15 -4.95 21.52
N VAL A 287 -0.76 -4.62 22.44
CA VAL A 287 -1.20 -3.23 22.72
C VAL A 287 -0.01 -2.37 23.13
N MET A 288 0.78 -2.80 24.11
CA MET A 288 1.93 -2.04 24.60
C MET A 288 2.97 -1.82 23.50
N THR A 289 3.17 -2.82 22.64
CA THR A 289 4.07 -2.71 21.47
C THR A 289 3.55 -1.68 20.47
N ALA A 290 2.28 -1.78 20.07
CA ALA A 290 1.68 -0.86 19.11
C ALA A 290 1.58 0.58 19.66
N GLN A 291 1.30 0.76 20.95
CA GLN A 291 1.34 2.07 21.61
C GLN A 291 2.74 2.69 21.57
N ALA A 292 3.79 1.91 21.83
CA ALA A 292 5.16 2.40 21.73
C ALA A 292 5.49 2.86 20.30
N LEU A 293 5.09 2.06 19.30
CA LEU A 293 5.34 2.31 17.88
C LEU A 293 4.55 3.48 17.30
N ARG A 294 3.35 3.78 17.84
CA ARG A 294 2.43 4.79 17.30
C ARG A 294 3.05 6.19 17.18
N ASP A 295 4.05 6.50 17.99
CA ASP A 295 4.72 7.81 17.99
C ASP A 295 5.73 7.98 16.85
N ASP A 296 6.09 6.90 16.15
CA ASP A 296 7.01 6.96 15.01
C ASP A 296 6.22 6.93 13.69
N PRO A 297 6.45 7.89 12.76
CA PRO A 297 5.70 8.01 11.51
C PRO A 297 5.66 6.74 10.65
N ARG A 298 6.70 5.89 10.72
CA ARG A 298 6.78 4.63 9.94
C ARG A 298 5.74 3.59 10.34
N PHE A 299 5.33 3.66 11.61
CA PHE A 299 4.43 2.68 12.22
C PHE A 299 3.07 3.29 12.57
N LYS A 300 2.99 4.61 12.77
CA LYS A 300 1.83 5.34 13.29
C LYS A 300 0.48 4.86 12.75
N MET A 301 0.35 4.74 11.43
CA MET A 301 -0.92 4.44 10.78
C MET A 301 -1.37 3.00 11.05
N ARG A 302 -0.49 2.02 10.80
CA ARG A 302 -0.79 0.61 11.10
C ARG A 302 -0.89 0.37 12.60
N ALA A 303 -0.04 0.96 13.43
CA ALA A 303 -0.16 0.88 14.88
C ALA A 303 -1.51 1.39 15.39
N SER A 304 -1.99 2.53 14.88
CA SER A 304 -3.33 3.04 15.21
C SER A 304 -4.44 2.09 14.75
N ALA A 305 -4.27 1.46 13.58
CA ALA A 305 -5.21 0.48 13.07
C ALA A 305 -5.25 -0.77 13.97
N LEU A 306 -4.08 -1.31 14.36
CA LEU A 306 -3.99 -2.45 15.26
C LEU A 306 -4.65 -2.14 16.59
N LEU A 307 -4.31 -1.01 17.21
CA LEU A 307 -4.87 -0.61 18.51
C LEU A 307 -6.39 -0.52 18.48
N SER A 308 -6.96 0.04 17.41
CA SER A 308 -8.43 0.13 17.26
C SER A 308 -9.11 -1.25 17.22
N VAL A 309 -8.37 -2.29 16.82
CA VAL A 309 -8.85 -3.67 16.74
C VAL A 309 -8.68 -4.41 18.07
N ILE A 310 -7.54 -4.23 18.75
CA ILE A 310 -7.15 -5.08 19.89
C ILE A 310 -7.36 -4.43 21.26
N GLU A 311 -7.38 -3.10 21.39
CA GLU A 311 -7.67 -2.43 22.67
C GLU A 311 -9.07 -2.77 23.21
N PRO A 312 -10.14 -2.90 22.38
CA PRO A 312 -11.45 -3.32 22.87
C PRO A 312 -11.46 -4.67 23.61
N LEU A 313 -10.54 -5.58 23.26
CA LEU A 313 -10.39 -6.89 23.92
C LEU A 313 -9.89 -6.77 25.37
N GLN A 314 -9.21 -5.67 25.72
CA GLN A 314 -8.79 -5.42 27.10
C GLN A 314 -9.97 -4.98 27.97
N VAL A 315 -10.93 -4.27 27.39
CA VAL A 315 -12.14 -3.80 28.09
C VAL A 315 -13.17 -4.94 28.19
N ASN A 316 -13.32 -5.70 27.12
CA ASN A 316 -14.24 -6.83 27.05
C ASN A 316 -13.53 -8.08 26.51
N PRO A 317 -12.93 -8.93 27.37
CA PRO A 317 -12.32 -10.19 26.96
C PRO A 317 -13.29 -11.17 26.29
N ALA A 318 -14.61 -10.96 26.48
CA ALA A 318 -15.65 -11.79 25.88
C ALA A 318 -15.98 -11.43 24.42
N LEU A 319 -15.44 -10.32 23.90
CA LEU A 319 -15.85 -9.74 22.61
C LEU A 319 -15.71 -10.71 21.43
N ASP A 320 -14.68 -11.55 21.43
CA ASP A 320 -14.41 -12.52 20.35
C ASP A 320 -15.09 -13.90 20.56
N HIS A 321 -15.76 -14.14 21.69
CA HIS A 321 -16.37 -15.44 21.98
C HIS A 321 -17.37 -15.91 20.92
N PRO A 322 -18.22 -15.05 20.34
CA PRO A 322 -19.14 -15.48 19.28
C PRO A 322 -18.42 -15.98 18.02
N ALA A 323 -17.23 -15.46 17.72
CA ALA A 323 -16.48 -15.80 16.52
C ALA A 323 -15.51 -16.97 16.71
N LEU A 324 -15.03 -17.24 17.93
CA LEU A 324 -14.08 -18.32 18.25
C LEU A 324 -14.44 -19.70 17.67
N PRO A 325 -15.71 -20.18 17.72
CA PRO A 325 -16.09 -21.49 17.17
C PRO A 325 -15.97 -21.59 15.65
N TYR A 326 -15.98 -20.46 14.94
CA TYR A 326 -15.95 -20.41 13.48
C TYR A 326 -14.54 -20.26 12.90
N GLY A 327 -13.50 -20.36 13.74
CA GLY A 327 -12.10 -20.37 13.32
C GLY A 327 -11.47 -18.98 13.18
N ASP A 328 -10.18 -18.95 12.80
CA ASP A 328 -9.39 -17.72 12.74
C ASP A 328 -9.89 -16.74 11.66
N GLU A 329 -10.48 -17.24 10.57
CA GLU A 329 -11.09 -16.39 9.52
C GLU A 329 -12.30 -15.60 10.02
N ALA A 330 -13.07 -16.16 10.96
CA ALA A 330 -14.19 -15.43 11.57
C ALA A 330 -13.67 -14.34 12.52
N LEU A 331 -12.63 -14.65 13.31
CA LEU A 331 -11.96 -13.67 14.14
C LEU A 331 -11.32 -12.56 13.30
N GLU A 332 -10.71 -12.88 12.17
CA GLU A 332 -10.13 -11.90 11.26
C GLU A 332 -11.19 -10.94 10.72
N ARG A 333 -12.38 -11.43 10.36
CA ARG A 333 -13.51 -10.57 9.98
C ARG A 333 -13.97 -9.66 11.12
N GLU A 334 -14.07 -10.18 12.34
CA GLU A 334 -14.41 -9.38 13.52
C GLU A 334 -13.34 -8.34 13.87
N TRP A 335 -12.07 -8.69 13.68
CA TRP A 335 -10.96 -7.78 13.92
C TRP A 335 -10.94 -6.67 12.87
N VAL A 336 -11.09 -7.01 11.58
CA VAL A 336 -11.18 -6.04 10.49
C VAL A 336 -12.39 -5.12 10.64
N SER A 337 -13.55 -5.63 11.08
CA SER A 337 -14.78 -4.83 11.23
C SER A 337 -14.68 -3.74 12.31
N ARG A 338 -13.77 -3.91 13.28
CA ARG A 338 -13.48 -2.90 14.33
C ARG A 338 -12.61 -1.76 13.83
N CYS A 339 -11.90 -1.95 12.71
CA CYS A 339 -11.01 -0.93 12.18
C CYS A 339 -11.81 0.31 11.77
N PRO A 340 -11.50 1.52 12.27
CA PRO A 340 -12.15 2.74 11.86
C PRO A 340 -12.02 2.95 10.34
N PRO A 341 -13.06 3.47 9.67
CA PRO A 341 -13.05 3.63 8.21
C PRO A 341 -11.86 4.41 7.66
N GLN A 342 -11.39 5.45 8.37
CA GLN A 342 -10.23 6.25 7.98
C GLN A 342 -8.89 5.47 8.00
N LEU A 343 -8.84 4.32 8.70
CA LEU A 343 -7.67 3.45 8.78
C LEU A 343 -7.81 2.18 7.94
N ALA A 344 -8.94 1.97 7.26
CA ALA A 344 -9.24 0.68 6.60
C ALA A 344 -8.24 0.31 5.49
N ALA A 345 -7.59 1.28 4.82
CA ALA A 345 -6.51 1.00 3.87
C ALA A 345 -5.32 0.25 4.50
N MET A 346 -5.11 0.37 5.82
CA MET A 346 -4.03 -0.36 6.52
C MET A 346 -4.29 -1.87 6.59
N MET A 347 -5.54 -2.31 6.34
CA MET A 347 -5.92 -3.72 6.32
C MET A 347 -5.75 -4.37 4.95
N PHE A 348 -5.52 -3.60 3.88
CA PHE A 348 -5.46 -4.14 2.50
C PHE A 348 -4.38 -5.20 2.31
N THR A 349 -3.26 -5.13 3.04
CA THR A 349 -2.22 -6.17 3.00
C THR A 349 -2.76 -7.56 3.34
N ASP A 350 -3.78 -7.61 4.20
CA ASP A 350 -4.42 -8.85 4.66
C ASP A 350 -5.73 -9.15 3.91
N THR A 351 -6.56 -8.13 3.64
CA THR A 351 -7.91 -8.31 3.09
C THR A 351 -8.00 -8.20 1.56
N ALA A 352 -7.10 -7.43 0.94
CA ALA A 352 -7.15 -7.07 -0.48
C ALA A 352 -5.72 -6.93 -1.07
N PRO A 353 -4.92 -8.03 -1.15
CA PRO A 353 -3.51 -7.94 -1.53
C PRO A 353 -3.26 -7.37 -2.93
N GLY A 354 -4.21 -7.56 -3.85
CA GLY A 354 -4.08 -7.06 -5.22
C GLY A 354 -4.28 -5.54 -5.29
N GLU A 355 -5.31 -5.03 -4.61
CA GLU A 355 -5.55 -3.59 -4.43
C GLU A 355 -4.37 -2.94 -3.68
N HIS A 356 -3.83 -3.60 -2.66
CA HIS A 356 -2.62 -3.14 -1.97
C HIS A 356 -1.42 -3.02 -2.91
N PHE A 357 -1.20 -4.02 -3.79
CA PHE A 357 -0.14 -3.99 -4.79
C PHE A 357 -0.33 -2.85 -5.81
N GLN A 358 -1.56 -2.63 -6.27
CA GLN A 358 -1.89 -1.52 -7.17
C GLN A 358 -1.60 -0.16 -6.50
N MET A 359 -1.99 0.00 -5.23
CA MET A 359 -1.70 1.19 -4.44
C MET A 359 -0.21 1.40 -4.22
N ALA A 360 0.56 0.35 -3.93
CA ALA A 360 2.01 0.44 -3.82
C ALA A 360 2.67 0.90 -5.14
N CYS A 361 2.17 0.43 -6.29
CA CYS A 361 2.64 0.88 -7.60
C CYS A 361 2.31 2.36 -7.85
N TYR A 362 1.14 2.82 -7.42
CA TYR A 362 0.77 4.24 -7.45
C TYR A 362 1.75 5.06 -6.62
N ASP A 363 1.97 4.68 -5.36
CA ASP A 363 2.83 5.42 -4.43
C ASP A 363 4.30 5.42 -4.90
N LEU A 364 4.76 4.35 -5.56
CA LEU A 364 6.05 4.33 -6.22
C LEU A 364 6.09 5.31 -7.39
N ALA A 365 5.07 5.34 -8.26
CA ALA A 365 5.02 6.32 -9.35
C ALA A 365 5.11 7.76 -8.82
N GLU A 366 4.41 8.08 -7.73
CA GLU A 366 4.52 9.40 -7.05
C GLU A 366 5.94 9.66 -6.54
N ALA A 367 6.56 8.67 -5.87
CA ALA A 367 7.90 8.80 -5.30
C ALA A 367 8.98 8.97 -6.37
N LEU A 368 8.79 8.41 -7.57
CA LEU A 368 9.74 8.49 -8.67
C LEU A 368 9.66 9.80 -9.46
N ARG A 369 8.58 10.59 -9.33
CA ARG A 369 8.37 11.84 -10.10
C ARG A 369 9.61 12.75 -10.15
N PRO A 370 10.33 13.04 -9.05
CA PRO A 370 11.49 13.95 -9.10
C PRO A 370 12.69 13.42 -9.90
N MET A 371 12.74 12.12 -10.20
CA MET A 371 13.83 11.47 -10.94
C MET A 371 13.49 11.21 -12.40
N CYS A 372 12.26 11.54 -12.82
CA CYS A 372 11.73 11.21 -14.13
C CYS A 372 12.01 12.27 -15.21
N GLY A 373 12.78 13.32 -14.88
CA GLY A 373 13.07 14.44 -15.78
C GLY A 373 11.93 15.45 -15.89
N ASP A 374 12.16 16.53 -16.63
CA ASP A 374 11.14 17.54 -16.92
C ASP A 374 10.15 17.00 -17.98
N PRO A 375 8.83 17.00 -17.72
CA PRO A 375 7.81 16.51 -18.66
C PRO A 375 7.75 17.20 -20.02
N ASP A 376 8.35 18.37 -20.17
CA ASP A 376 8.41 19.13 -21.42
C ASP A 376 9.74 18.93 -22.18
N GLU A 377 10.66 18.11 -21.66
CA GLU A 377 11.96 17.79 -22.28
C GLU A 377 12.06 16.37 -22.84
N GLY A 378 12.95 16.16 -23.82
CA GLY A 378 13.12 14.85 -24.50
C GLY A 378 13.69 13.73 -23.62
N GLY A 379 14.20 14.05 -22.43
CA GLY A 379 14.69 13.07 -21.45
C GLY A 379 13.62 12.52 -20.49
N PHE A 380 12.39 13.02 -20.58
CA PHE A 380 11.29 12.63 -19.69
C PHE A 380 10.97 11.14 -19.78
N THR A 381 10.73 10.53 -18.62
CA THR A 381 10.14 9.20 -18.53
C THR A 381 8.88 9.26 -17.68
N GLU A 382 7.73 8.85 -18.22
CA GLU A 382 6.50 8.83 -17.43
C GLU A 382 6.69 7.93 -16.18
N PRO A 383 6.41 8.42 -14.96
CA PRO A 383 6.68 7.67 -13.73
C PRO A 383 6.04 6.28 -13.69
N ARG A 384 4.85 6.10 -14.28
CA ARG A 384 4.19 4.78 -14.41
C ARG A 384 5.01 3.80 -15.26
N HIS A 385 5.70 4.28 -16.29
CA HIS A 385 6.60 3.46 -17.10
C HIS A 385 7.88 3.12 -16.35
N ALA A 386 8.40 4.06 -15.56
CA ALA A 386 9.53 3.79 -14.65
C ALA A 386 9.19 2.70 -13.63
N VAL A 387 7.97 2.72 -13.05
CA VAL A 387 7.48 1.64 -12.16
C VAL A 387 7.50 0.29 -12.86
N ALA A 388 6.94 0.19 -14.08
CA ALA A 388 6.93 -1.07 -14.83
C ALA A 388 8.36 -1.59 -15.10
N ALA A 389 9.29 -0.69 -15.41
CA ALA A 389 10.69 -1.04 -15.66
C ALA A 389 11.41 -1.53 -14.40
N LEU A 390 11.20 -0.86 -13.26
CA LEU A 390 11.82 -1.25 -11.98
C LEU A 390 11.22 -2.55 -11.43
N LEU A 391 9.90 -2.73 -11.53
CA LEU A 391 9.24 -3.99 -11.20
C LEU A 391 9.77 -5.14 -12.07
N ALA A 392 10.01 -4.88 -13.36
CA ALA A 392 10.64 -5.85 -14.25
C ALA A 392 12.05 -6.24 -13.78
N ALA A 393 12.85 -5.30 -13.27
CA ALA A 393 14.19 -5.58 -12.75
C ALA A 393 14.13 -6.51 -11.52
N ASP A 394 13.23 -6.24 -10.58
CA ASP A 394 13.06 -7.08 -9.39
C ASP A 394 12.54 -8.48 -9.73
N LEU A 395 11.54 -8.58 -10.62
CA LEU A 395 11.03 -9.86 -11.08
C LEU A 395 12.10 -10.66 -11.84
N ALA A 396 12.88 -10.01 -12.71
CA ALA A 396 13.98 -10.65 -13.42
C ALA A 396 15.07 -11.18 -12.47
N GLY A 397 15.35 -10.45 -11.37
CA GLY A 397 16.33 -10.84 -10.36
C GLY A 397 15.91 -11.99 -9.46
N TYR A 398 14.59 -12.25 -9.30
CA TYR A 398 14.09 -13.25 -8.35
C TYR A 398 13.16 -14.31 -8.96
N ARG A 399 12.04 -13.89 -9.58
CA ARG A 399 10.97 -14.79 -10.08
C ARG A 399 10.34 -14.26 -11.37
N PRO A 400 11.03 -14.35 -12.52
CA PRO A 400 10.53 -13.82 -13.78
C PRO A 400 9.25 -14.53 -14.26
N ASP A 401 9.05 -15.78 -13.83
CA ASP A 401 7.85 -16.58 -14.11
C ASP A 401 6.57 -16.00 -13.50
N LEU A 402 6.69 -15.13 -12.49
CA LEU A 402 5.56 -14.46 -11.85
C LEU A 402 5.14 -13.15 -12.55
N ALA A 403 5.85 -12.71 -13.59
CA ALA A 403 5.50 -11.48 -14.28
C ALA A 403 4.08 -11.51 -14.90
N PRO A 404 3.60 -12.58 -15.56
CA PRO A 404 2.23 -12.62 -16.05
C PRO A 404 1.14 -12.53 -14.95
N PRO A 405 1.14 -13.35 -13.87
CA PRO A 405 0.11 -13.25 -12.84
C PRO A 405 0.17 -11.92 -12.06
N ILE A 406 1.36 -11.35 -11.83
CA ILE A 406 1.50 -10.02 -11.21
C ILE A 406 1.00 -8.92 -12.16
N GLY A 407 1.37 -9.00 -13.44
CA GLY A 407 0.95 -8.04 -14.46
C GLY A 407 -0.57 -7.94 -14.65
N ASN A 408 -1.32 -9.01 -14.35
CA ASN A 408 -2.80 -8.99 -14.40
C ASN A 408 -3.46 -8.00 -13.44
N TRP A 409 -2.73 -7.55 -12.42
CA TRP A 409 -3.18 -6.51 -11.50
C TRP A 409 -2.83 -5.10 -11.95
N LEU A 410 -1.95 -4.94 -12.94
CA LEU A 410 -1.63 -3.65 -13.53
C LEU A 410 -2.64 -3.30 -14.64
N ASP A 411 -2.77 -2.02 -14.95
CA ASP A 411 -3.51 -1.58 -16.13
C ASP A 411 -2.88 -2.14 -17.42
N PRO A 412 -3.63 -2.26 -18.53
CA PRO A 412 -3.14 -2.86 -19.76
C PRO A 412 -1.85 -2.26 -20.32
N GLU A 413 -1.64 -0.94 -20.17
CA GLU A 413 -0.43 -0.25 -20.62
C GLU A 413 0.78 -0.70 -19.80
N MET A 414 0.69 -0.64 -18.46
CA MET A 414 1.76 -1.09 -17.57
C MET A 414 2.03 -2.59 -17.68
N ARG A 415 0.99 -3.41 -17.85
CA ARG A 415 1.12 -4.86 -18.07
C ARG A 415 1.88 -5.18 -19.35
N GLY A 416 1.54 -4.48 -20.45
CA GLY A 416 2.23 -4.62 -21.72
C GLY A 416 3.71 -4.25 -21.59
N LEU A 417 4.00 -3.09 -21.01
CA LEU A 417 5.37 -2.61 -20.77
C LEU A 417 6.18 -3.56 -19.89
N LEU A 418 5.60 -4.10 -18.82
CA LEU A 418 6.26 -5.09 -17.96
C LEU A 418 6.71 -6.31 -18.78
N GLY A 419 5.82 -6.86 -19.62
CA GLY A 419 6.13 -8.00 -20.49
C GLY A 419 7.20 -7.67 -21.53
N GLU A 420 7.09 -6.52 -22.19
CA GLU A 420 8.04 -6.08 -23.22
C GLU A 420 9.44 -5.83 -22.64
N VAL A 421 9.54 -5.12 -21.51
CA VAL A 421 10.82 -4.85 -20.83
C VAL A 421 11.49 -6.15 -20.43
N LEU A 422 10.74 -7.14 -19.93
CA LEU A 422 11.29 -8.46 -19.57
C LEU A 422 11.73 -9.28 -20.78
N ALA A 423 10.97 -9.25 -21.87
CA ALA A 423 11.26 -10.04 -23.06
C ALA A 423 12.41 -9.48 -23.92
N ARG A 424 12.61 -8.15 -23.92
CA ARG A 424 13.52 -7.45 -24.83
C ARG A 424 14.71 -6.80 -24.11
N PRO A 425 15.92 -7.38 -24.20
CA PRO A 425 17.14 -6.80 -23.61
C PRO A 425 17.52 -5.42 -24.14
N ASP A 426 17.13 -5.11 -25.37
CA ASP A 426 17.35 -3.83 -26.05
C ASP A 426 16.30 -2.76 -25.68
N HIS A 427 15.31 -3.10 -24.85
CA HIS A 427 14.22 -2.17 -24.53
C HIS A 427 14.74 -0.92 -23.83
N ALA A 428 14.33 0.27 -24.33
CA ALA A 428 14.88 1.55 -23.88
C ALA A 428 14.71 1.81 -22.38
N LEU A 429 13.65 1.30 -21.75
CA LEU A 429 13.42 1.44 -20.29
C LEU A 429 14.38 0.61 -19.42
N ARG A 430 15.10 -0.38 -19.96
CA ARG A 430 16.15 -1.09 -19.20
C ARG A 430 17.31 -0.18 -18.79
N ARG A 431 17.43 1.01 -19.39
CA ARG A 431 18.36 2.05 -18.92
C ARG A 431 18.14 2.49 -17.48
N LEU A 432 16.96 2.20 -16.90
CA LEU A 432 16.59 2.51 -15.52
C LEU A 432 16.95 1.38 -14.54
N TRP A 433 17.34 0.21 -15.05
CA TRP A 433 17.64 -0.94 -14.20
C TRP A 433 18.90 -0.69 -13.38
N PRO A 434 18.92 -1.11 -12.11
CA PRO A 434 20.15 -1.12 -11.34
C PRO A 434 21.25 -1.96 -12.02
N VAL A 435 22.49 -1.45 -12.01
CA VAL A 435 23.67 -2.15 -12.51
C VAL A 435 24.73 -2.17 -11.41
N GLY A 436 25.24 -3.36 -11.08
CA GLY A 436 26.22 -3.52 -10.00
C GLY A 436 25.72 -3.06 -8.62
N GLY A 437 24.40 -3.11 -8.39
CA GLY A 437 23.77 -2.65 -7.15
C GLY A 437 23.67 -1.14 -7.00
N ALA A 438 23.83 -0.37 -8.08
CA ALA A 438 23.71 1.08 -8.10
C ALA A 438 22.68 1.55 -9.14
N LEU A 439 22.03 2.70 -8.86
CA LEU A 439 21.15 3.36 -9.81
C LEU A 439 21.95 4.00 -10.96
N PRO A 440 21.44 3.94 -12.20
CA PRO A 440 21.99 4.65 -13.35
C PRO A 440 22.07 6.16 -13.11
N GLU A 441 23.10 6.82 -13.64
CA GLU A 441 23.38 8.25 -13.34
C GLU A 441 22.22 9.19 -13.63
N GLY A 442 21.53 9.02 -14.76
CA GLY A 442 20.38 9.83 -15.15
C GLY A 442 19.09 9.54 -14.38
N PHE A 443 19.11 8.64 -13.40
CA PHE A 443 17.95 8.23 -12.60
C PHE A 443 18.30 8.14 -11.11
N ARG A 444 19.18 9.03 -10.63
CA ARG A 444 19.56 9.10 -9.21
C ARG A 444 18.69 10.11 -8.46
N PRO A 445 18.35 9.83 -7.18
CA PRO A 445 17.70 10.81 -6.34
C PRO A 445 18.63 12.01 -6.11
N ALA A 446 18.07 13.22 -6.19
CA ALA A 446 18.83 14.46 -5.99
C ALA A 446 19.16 14.73 -4.51
N ASP A 447 18.32 14.24 -3.60
CA ASP A 447 18.39 14.49 -2.16
C ASP A 447 17.98 13.26 -1.34
N THR A 448 18.34 13.26 -0.05
CA THR A 448 18.08 12.15 0.86
C THR A 448 16.60 11.89 1.10
N GLY A 449 15.74 12.92 1.05
CA GLY A 449 14.29 12.78 1.21
C GLY A 449 13.66 12.07 0.03
N THR A 450 14.08 12.39 -1.20
CA THR A 450 13.68 11.69 -2.42
C THR A 450 14.17 10.25 -2.42
N ALA A 451 15.43 10.00 -2.03
CA ALA A 451 15.98 8.65 -1.89
C ALA A 451 15.19 7.80 -0.87
N LEU A 452 14.85 8.36 0.29
CA LEU A 452 14.07 7.67 1.33
C LEU A 452 12.66 7.32 0.87
N ARG A 453 11.96 8.24 0.18
CA ARG A 453 10.62 7.98 -0.36
C ARG A 453 10.65 6.89 -1.43
N ALA A 454 11.61 6.97 -2.36
CA ALA A 454 11.77 5.97 -3.41
C ALA A 454 12.15 4.59 -2.86
N LEU A 455 13.07 4.53 -1.88
CA LEU A 455 13.41 3.30 -1.15
C LEU A 455 12.16 2.68 -0.51
N GLY A 456 11.41 3.47 0.27
CA GLY A 456 10.21 3.00 0.97
C GLY A 456 9.15 2.47 0.00
N ALA A 457 8.86 3.22 -1.06
CA ALA A 457 7.86 2.81 -2.05
C ALA A 457 8.31 1.60 -2.89
N ALA A 458 9.59 1.52 -3.27
CA ALA A 458 10.12 0.37 -4.03
C ALA A 458 10.07 -0.90 -3.17
N ALA A 459 10.49 -0.81 -1.91
CA ALA A 459 10.39 -1.91 -0.97
C ALA A 459 8.92 -2.32 -0.69
N ALA A 460 7.99 -1.36 -0.63
CA ALA A 460 6.56 -1.64 -0.50
C ALA A 460 6.03 -2.46 -1.69
N VAL A 461 6.37 -2.06 -2.91
CA VAL A 461 6.01 -2.81 -4.13
C VAL A 461 6.58 -4.23 -4.06
N ALA A 462 7.85 -4.36 -3.67
CA ALA A 462 8.54 -5.64 -3.57
C ALA A 462 7.84 -6.63 -2.60
N VAL A 463 7.48 -6.15 -1.41
CA VAL A 463 6.73 -6.92 -0.42
C VAL A 463 5.31 -7.22 -0.91
N ALA A 464 4.64 -6.25 -1.52
CA ALA A 464 3.26 -6.39 -1.97
C ALA A 464 3.12 -7.47 -3.07
N TRP A 465 4.03 -7.52 -4.04
CA TRP A 465 3.94 -8.54 -5.09
C TRP A 465 4.28 -9.95 -4.56
N CYS A 466 5.19 -10.08 -3.58
CA CYS A 466 5.44 -11.36 -2.92
C CYS A 466 4.19 -11.85 -2.17
N ARG A 467 3.50 -10.94 -1.47
CA ARG A 467 2.23 -11.23 -0.80
C ARG A 467 1.15 -11.66 -1.80
N LEU A 468 1.06 -10.96 -2.92
CA LEU A 468 0.10 -11.23 -3.99
C LEU A 468 0.34 -12.59 -4.67
N ALA A 469 1.61 -12.97 -4.87
CA ALA A 469 2.01 -14.26 -5.42
C ALA A 469 1.89 -15.40 -4.38
N HIS A 470 0.74 -15.50 -3.71
CA HIS A 470 0.46 -16.51 -2.69
C HIS A 470 1.40 -16.48 -1.47
N GLY A 471 1.98 -15.33 -1.15
CA GLY A 471 2.86 -15.18 0.00
C GLY A 471 4.18 -15.94 -0.15
N ILE A 472 4.77 -15.93 -1.34
CA ILE A 472 6.13 -16.45 -1.51
C ILE A 472 7.10 -15.72 -0.56
N PRO A 473 8.18 -16.39 -0.14
CA PRO A 473 9.20 -15.74 0.68
C PRO A 473 9.85 -14.56 -0.05
N VAL A 474 10.28 -13.57 0.73
CA VAL A 474 11.19 -12.53 0.24
C VAL A 474 12.59 -13.16 0.05
N PRO A 475 13.33 -12.84 -1.03
CA PRO A 475 14.70 -13.31 -1.22
C PRO A 475 15.60 -12.92 -0.03
N PRO A 476 16.46 -13.84 0.46
CA PRO A 476 17.34 -13.55 1.60
C PRO A 476 18.28 -12.36 1.37
N ASP A 477 18.78 -12.20 0.15
CA ASP A 477 19.70 -11.12 -0.24
C ASP A 477 18.99 -9.83 -0.65
N GLY A 478 17.65 -9.80 -0.62
CA GLY A 478 16.85 -8.65 -1.00
C GLY A 478 16.57 -8.54 -2.50
N PHE A 479 16.20 -7.33 -2.92
CA PHE A 479 15.76 -7.02 -4.27
C PHE A 479 16.67 -5.98 -4.92
N PRO A 480 16.99 -6.11 -6.22
CA PRO A 480 17.89 -5.20 -6.92
C PRO A 480 17.51 -3.71 -6.78
N VAL A 481 16.22 -3.38 -6.88
CA VAL A 481 15.78 -1.97 -6.91
C VAL A 481 15.84 -1.30 -5.54
N PRO A 482 15.21 -1.82 -4.47
CA PRO A 482 15.37 -1.27 -3.13
C PRO A 482 16.83 -1.16 -2.69
N ASP A 483 17.67 -2.16 -2.97
CA ASP A 483 19.09 -2.13 -2.60
C ASP A 483 19.86 -1.02 -3.32
N ALA A 484 19.51 -0.74 -4.58
CA ALA A 484 20.11 0.36 -5.33
C ALA A 484 19.70 1.74 -4.79
N PHE A 485 18.45 1.89 -4.32
CA PHE A 485 18.02 3.10 -3.62
C PHE A 485 18.70 3.26 -2.26
N ALA A 486 18.90 2.16 -1.52
CA ALA A 486 19.66 2.18 -0.27
C ALA A 486 21.12 2.61 -0.51
N ALA A 487 21.77 2.07 -1.54
CA ALA A 487 23.13 2.48 -1.94
C ALA A 487 23.21 3.97 -2.32
N ALA A 488 22.20 4.48 -3.06
CA ALA A 488 22.14 5.90 -3.41
C ALA A 488 21.95 6.80 -2.18
N LEU A 489 21.17 6.35 -1.19
CA LEU A 489 20.99 7.07 0.07
C LEU A 489 22.28 7.12 0.90
N GLU A 490 23.03 6.02 0.96
CA GLU A 490 24.36 5.98 1.60
C GLU A 490 25.33 6.96 0.93
N ASP A 491 25.40 6.95 -0.40
CA ASP A 491 26.24 7.87 -1.17
C ASP A 491 25.90 9.34 -0.84
N LEU A 492 24.61 9.70 -0.90
CA LEU A 492 24.13 11.05 -0.58
C LEU A 492 24.48 11.50 0.85
N ARG A 493 24.55 10.57 1.81
CA ARG A 493 24.93 10.85 3.20
C ARG A 493 26.42 11.00 3.40
N SER A 494 27.21 10.30 2.60
CA SER A 494 28.67 10.34 2.67
C SER A 494 29.26 11.62 2.06
N ARG A 495 28.49 12.33 1.23
CA ARG A 495 28.93 13.59 0.62
C ARG A 495 29.12 14.65 1.71
N PRO A 496 30.28 15.35 1.74
CA PRO A 496 30.50 16.43 2.69
C PRO A 496 29.45 17.52 2.45
N ALA A 497 28.88 18.06 3.53
CA ALA A 497 28.00 19.22 3.44
C ALA A 497 28.79 20.34 2.74
N THR A 498 28.35 20.75 1.55
CA THR A 498 29.00 21.80 0.77
C THR A 498 28.97 23.10 1.57
N GLY A 499 30.05 23.42 2.28
CA GLY A 499 30.08 24.54 3.22
C GLY A 499 31.33 24.71 4.09
N GLU A 500 32.23 23.73 4.19
CA GLU A 500 33.55 23.95 4.81
C GLU A 500 34.63 24.02 3.72
N ILE A 501 34.92 25.24 3.27
CA ILE A 501 36.21 25.55 2.64
C ILE A 501 37.28 25.24 3.70
N PRO A 502 38.27 24.38 3.42
CA PRO A 502 39.40 24.22 4.33
C PRO A 502 40.05 25.59 4.48
N ARG A 503 40.10 26.12 5.70
CA ARG A 503 41.00 27.23 6.01
C ARG A 503 42.42 26.72 5.77
N ALA A 504 42.96 27.03 4.59
CA ALA A 504 44.38 26.92 4.34
C ALA A 504 45.09 27.78 5.39
N GLY A 505 45.97 27.16 6.17
CA GLY A 505 46.79 27.83 7.15
C GLY A 505 47.65 28.90 6.49
N ALA A 506 47.69 30.06 7.14
CA ALA A 506 48.74 31.07 7.01
C ALA A 506 49.49 31.14 8.34
#